data_AF-A0A940VKL1-F1
#
_entry.id   AF-A0A940VKL1-F1
#
_cell.length_a   1.000
_cell.length_b   1.000
_cell.length_c   1.000
_cell.angle_alpha   90.00
_cell.angle_beta   90.00
_cell.angle_gamma   90.00
#
_symmetry.space_group_name_H-M   'P 1'
#
loop_
_entity.id
_entity.type
_entity.pdbx_description
1 polymer ?
#
loop_
_entity_poly.entity_id
_entity_poly.type
_entity_poly.pdbx_seq_one_letter_code
_entity_poly.pdbx_strand_id
1 'polypeptide(L)' 'EFDPRELLLVEALRTLRMIHHAAWIARRWNDPAFPVAFPWFSTQTYWQNQILDLREQVALMDEPPLSPA' A
#
# COMPACT_ATOMS: atom_id res chain seq x y z
N GLU A 1 13.84 7.86 22.98
CA GLU A 1 13.51 9.17 22.37
C GLU A 1 13.20 8.95 20.90
N PHE A 2 12.33 9.74 20.30
CA PHE A 2 11.91 9.58 18.90
C PHE A 2 12.92 10.26 17.96
N ASP A 3 13.30 9.60 16.86
CA ASP A 3 14.18 10.18 15.83
C ASP A 3 13.33 10.81 14.70
N PRO A 4 13.35 12.15 14.51
CA PRO A 4 12.58 12.82 13.46
C PRO A 4 12.90 12.33 12.05
N ARG A 5 14.07 11.73 11.81
CA ARG A 5 14.43 11.17 10.50
C ARG A 5 13.56 9.98 10.12
N GLU A 6 12.95 9.29 11.09
CA GLU A 6 12.02 8.19 10.83
C GLU A 6 10.74 8.67 10.12
N LEU A 7 10.40 9.97 10.21
CA LEU A 7 9.25 10.55 9.50
C LEU A 7 9.42 10.50 7.97
N LEU A 8 10.66 10.53 7.48
CA LEU A 8 10.97 10.36 6.05
C LEU A 8 10.62 8.96 5.53
N LEU A 9 10.53 7.96 6.43
CA LEU A 9 10.26 6.58 6.05
C LEU A 9 8.77 6.28 5.93
N VAL A 10 7.90 7.19 6.38
CA VAL A 10 6.46 6.90 6.53
C VAL A 10 5.81 6.53 5.20
N GLU A 11 5.98 7.35 4.16
CA GLU A 11 5.38 7.11 2.85
C GLU A 11 6.02 5.90 2.14
N ALA A 12 7.33 5.70 2.29
CA ALA A 12 8.01 4.53 1.76
C ALA A 12 7.51 3.22 2.39
N LEU A 13 7.36 3.19 3.73
CA LEU A 13 6.87 2.02 4.46
C LEU A 13 5.37 1.78 4.20
N ARG A 14 4.57 2.83 4.03
CA ARG A 14 3.17 2.72 3.62
C ARG A 14 3.04 2.12 2.23
N THR A 15 3.82 2.59 1.27
CA THR A 15 3.91 2.02 -0.09
C THR A 15 4.30 0.55 -0.04
N LEU A 16 5.32 0.20 0.73
CA LEU A 16 5.76 -1.19 0.90
C LEU A 16 4.64 -2.07 1.47
N ARG A 17 3.91 -1.57 2.46
CA ARG A 17 2.75 -2.27 3.04
C ARG A 17 1.66 -2.53 2.00
N MET A 18 1.36 -1.56 1.12
CA MET A 18 0.37 -1.73 0.06
C MET A 18 0.76 -2.84 -0.91
N ILE A 19 2.03 -2.84 -1.37
CA ILE A 19 2.56 -3.86 -2.28
C ILE A 19 2.56 -5.23 -1.60
N HIS A 20 3.03 -5.32 -0.36
CA HIS A 20 3.03 -6.57 0.39
C HIS A 20 1.63 -7.13 0.64
N HIS A 21 0.64 -6.27 0.90
CA HIS A 21 -0.74 -6.69 1.08
C HIS A 21 -1.31 -7.32 -0.21
N ALA A 22 -1.13 -6.66 -1.36
CA ALA A 22 -1.55 -7.21 -2.64
C ALA A 22 -0.84 -8.53 -2.97
N ALA A 23 0.48 -8.60 -2.73
CA ALA A 23 1.25 -9.82 -2.93
C ALA A 23 0.81 -10.96 -2.00
N TRP A 24 0.46 -10.65 -0.74
CA TRP A 24 -0.03 -11.63 0.22
C TRP A 24 -1.37 -12.26 -0.22
N ILE A 25 -2.30 -11.45 -0.74
CA ILE A 25 -3.55 -11.95 -1.32
C ILE A 25 -3.23 -12.83 -2.55
N ALA A 26 -2.41 -12.33 -3.48
CA ALA A 26 -2.08 -13.05 -4.72
C ALA A 26 -1.45 -14.43 -4.46
N ARG A 27 -0.48 -14.51 -3.53
CA ARG A 27 0.18 -15.78 -3.18
C ARG A 27 -0.78 -16.83 -2.62
N ARG A 28 -1.90 -16.40 -2.05
CA ARG A 28 -2.90 -17.26 -1.42
C ARG A 28 -4.17 -17.39 -2.24
N TRP A 29 -4.19 -16.92 -3.49
CA TRP A 29 -5.41 -16.90 -4.30
C TRP A 29 -6.03 -18.28 -4.56
N ASN A 30 -5.21 -19.34 -4.55
CA ASN A 30 -5.67 -20.72 -4.70
C ASN A 30 -6.35 -21.30 -3.44
N ASP A 31 -6.22 -20.64 -2.28
CA ASP A 31 -6.97 -20.97 -1.06
C ASP A 31 -8.43 -20.51 -1.25
N PRO A 32 -9.44 -21.40 -1.21
CA PRO A 32 -10.84 -21.04 -1.48
C PRO A 32 -11.38 -19.92 -0.58
N ALA A 33 -10.80 -19.71 0.60
CA ALA A 33 -11.21 -18.62 1.49
C ALA A 33 -10.88 -17.23 0.91
N PHE A 34 -9.87 -17.10 0.04
CA PHE A 34 -9.38 -15.81 -0.45
C PHE A 34 -10.29 -15.16 -1.49
N PRO A 35 -10.75 -15.86 -2.54
CA PRO A 35 -11.75 -15.29 -3.45
C PRO A 35 -13.04 -14.89 -2.75
N VAL A 36 -13.43 -15.58 -1.68
CA VAL A 36 -14.61 -15.26 -0.87
C VAL A 36 -14.40 -14.01 -0.01
N ALA A 37 -13.25 -13.90 0.66
CA ALA A 37 -12.93 -12.76 1.52
C ALA A 37 -12.52 -11.51 0.74
N PHE A 38 -11.93 -11.68 -0.44
CA PHE A 38 -11.38 -10.60 -1.28
C PHE A 38 -11.93 -10.65 -2.72
N PRO A 39 -13.26 -10.66 -2.93
CA PRO A 39 -13.86 -10.84 -4.26
C PRO A 39 -13.53 -9.70 -5.24
N TRP A 40 -13.16 -8.53 -4.70
CA TRP A 40 -12.76 -7.36 -5.46
C TRP A 40 -11.33 -7.45 -6.04
N PHE A 41 -10.48 -8.36 -5.54
CA PHE A 41 -9.05 -8.39 -5.86
C PHE A 41 -8.77 -8.69 -7.34
N SER A 42 -9.59 -9.51 -7.99
CA SER A 42 -9.46 -9.82 -9.42
C SER A 42 -10.15 -8.81 -10.33
N THR A 43 -10.75 -7.75 -9.79
CA THR A 43 -11.47 -6.75 -10.60
C THR A 43 -10.50 -5.74 -11.20
N GLN A 44 -10.82 -5.26 -12.41
CA GLN A 44 -10.05 -4.19 -13.05
C GLN A 44 -10.05 -2.91 -12.20
N THR A 45 -11.20 -2.55 -11.61
CA THR A 45 -11.34 -1.35 -10.78
C THR A 45 -10.39 -1.34 -9.59
N TYR A 46 -10.23 -2.48 -8.90
CA TYR A 46 -9.26 -2.58 -7.81
C TYR A 46 -7.84 -2.25 -8.27
N TRP A 47 -7.38 -2.84 -9.37
CA TRP A 47 -6.03 -2.61 -9.89
C TRP A 47 -5.83 -1.19 -10.43
N GLN A 48 -6.87 -0.57 -11.00
CA GLN A 48 -6.83 0.84 -11.40
C GLN A 48 -6.64 1.75 -10.19
N ASN A 49 -7.39 1.50 -9.10
CA ASN A 49 -7.25 2.26 -7.86
C ASN A 49 -5.86 2.01 -7.24
N GLN A 50 -5.41 0.76 -7.18
CA GLN A 50 -4.07 0.42 -6.67
C GLN A 50 -2.95 1.17 -7.41
N ILE A 51 -3.06 1.32 -8.74
CA ILE A 51 -2.10 2.11 -9.52
C ILE A 51 -2.18 3.61 -9.17
N LEU A 52 -3.38 4.15 -9.00
CA LEU A 52 -3.57 5.54 -8.61
C LEU A 52 -2.98 5.81 -7.22
N ASP A 53 -3.29 4.96 -6.24
CA ASP A 53 -2.79 5.08 -4.87
C ASP A 53 -1.26 4.99 -4.84
N LEU A 54 -0.65 4.09 -5.63
CA LEU A 54 0.81 3.99 -5.73
C LEU A 54 1.45 5.24 -6.36
N ARG A 55 0.77 5.89 -7.32
CA ARG A 55 1.25 7.16 -7.90
C ARG A 55 1.15 8.31 -6.90
N GLU A 56 0.07 8.36 -6.13
CA GLU A 56 -0.08 9.33 -5.05
C GLU A 56 1.00 9.15 -3.98
N GLN A 57 1.31 7.92 -3.60
CA GLN A 57 2.40 7.63 -2.68
C GLN A 57 3.77 8.08 -3.20
N VAL A 58 4.02 7.94 -4.51
CA VAL A 58 5.25 8.49 -5.13
C VAL A 58 5.29 10.01 -4.99
N ALA A 59 4.19 10.71 -5.30
CA ALA A 59 4.12 12.15 -5.13
C ALA A 59 4.32 12.58 -3.67
N LEU A 60 3.75 11.85 -2.71
CA LEU A 60 3.91 12.13 -1.27
C LEU A 60 5.34 11.89 -0.77
N MET A 61 6.12 11.01 -1.41
CA MET A 61 7.53 10.83 -1.09
C MET A 61 8.41 12.01 -1.52
N ASP A 62 7.94 12.83 -2.47
CA ASP A 62 8.63 14.06 -2.91
C ASP A 62 8.29 15.28 -2.03
N GLU A 63 7.24 15.19 -1.21
CA GLU A 63 6.84 16.24 -0.27
C GLU A 63 7.71 16.23 1.01
N PRO A 64 7.78 17.35 1.76
CA PRO A 64 8.42 17.37 3.07
C PRO A 64 7.82 16.31 4.01
N PRO A 65 8.63 15.72 4.91
CA PRO A 65 8.13 14.72 5.86
C PRO A 65 7.02 15.29 6.74
N LEU A 66 6.14 14.40 7.18
CA LEU A 66 5.05 14.74 8.10
C LEU A 66 5.60 15.46 9.33
N SER A 67 4.90 16.50 9.78
CA SER A 67 5.23 17.19 11.02
C SER A 67 4.29 16.74 12.14
N PRO A 68 4.78 16.58 13.38
CA PRO A 68 3.91 16.38 14.53
C PRO A 68 2.93 17.56 14.67
N ALA A 69 1.69 17.26 15.08
CA ALA A 69 0.67 18.27 15.39
C ALA A 69 0.96 19.01 16.70
#